data_AF-A0A3P7JF95-F1
#
_entry.id   AF-A0A3P7JF95-F1
#
_cell.length_a   1.000
_cell.length_b   1.000
_cell.length_c   1.000
_cell.angle_alpha   90.00
_cell.angle_beta   90.00
_cell.angle_gamma   90.00
#
_symmetry.space_group_name_H-M   'P 1'
#
loop_
_entity.id
_entity.type
_entity.pdbx_description
1 polymer ?
#
loop_
_entity_poly.entity_id
_entity_poly.type
_entity_poly.pdbx_seq_one_letter_code
_entity_poly.pdbx_strand_id
1 'polypeptide(L)'
;MQPKVKLGPRKIGVQGPSFKKRESPKEPQFTADELAELKRLTALLPPRAAKEQDPAQLVLNAANYIQQLVATVQARVHRGTLPVEALAALPPGSTRPPRVVTHKKKRRSIEKQH
;
A
#
# COMPACT_ATOMS: atom_id res chain seq x y z
N MET A 1 -10.05 -72.00 29.15
CA MET A 1 -10.27 -70.59 29.54
C MET A 1 -9.64 -69.69 28.48
N GLN A 2 -10.44 -69.14 27.55
CA GLN A 2 -9.95 -68.23 26.49
C GLN A 2 -10.17 -66.77 26.93
N PRO A 3 -9.21 -65.84 26.75
CA PRO A 3 -9.45 -64.43 27.03
C PRO A 3 -10.08 -63.73 25.81
N LYS A 4 -11.20 -63.04 26.07
CA LYS A 4 -11.91 -62.14 25.14
C LYS A 4 -10.99 -60.99 24.70
N VAL A 5 -10.72 -60.88 23.39
CA VAL A 5 -10.05 -59.71 22.81
C VAL A 5 -11.07 -58.58 22.66
N LYS A 6 -10.92 -57.52 23.46
CA LYS A 6 -11.76 -56.33 23.43
C LYS A 6 -11.39 -55.48 22.20
N LEU A 7 -12.35 -55.30 21.30
CA LEU A 7 -12.26 -54.44 20.11
C LEU A 7 -12.22 -52.97 20.57
N GLY A 8 -11.04 -52.36 20.55
CA GLY A 8 -10.86 -50.92 20.83
C GLY A 8 -11.42 -50.03 19.71
N PRO A 9 -11.80 -48.78 20.01
CA PRO A 9 -12.47 -47.89 19.06
C PRO A 9 -11.53 -47.48 17.92
N ARG A 10 -12.03 -47.55 16.69
CA ARG A 10 -11.33 -47.14 15.47
C ARG A 10 -11.00 -45.65 15.54
N LYS A 11 -9.72 -45.30 15.42
CA LYS A 11 -9.30 -43.91 15.23
C LYS A 11 -9.85 -43.43 13.89
N ILE A 12 -10.82 -42.52 13.94
CA ILE A 12 -11.27 -41.75 12.77
C ILE A 12 -10.09 -40.84 12.41
N GLY A 13 -9.29 -41.26 11.44
CA GLY A 13 -8.33 -40.39 10.77
C GLY A 13 -9.12 -39.35 10.00
N VAL A 14 -9.35 -38.19 10.60
CA VAL A 14 -9.83 -37.01 9.86
C VAL A 14 -8.70 -36.61 8.92
N GLN A 15 -8.79 -37.09 7.69
CA GLN A 15 -7.94 -36.67 6.59
C GLN A 15 -8.32 -35.22 6.28
N GLY A 16 -7.71 -34.29 7.02
CA GLY A 16 -7.88 -32.85 6.78
C GLY A 16 -7.44 -32.51 5.35
N PRO A 17 -8.04 -31.49 4.72
CA PRO A 17 -7.74 -31.14 3.34
C PRO A 17 -6.24 -30.91 3.18
N SER A 18 -5.65 -31.67 2.25
CA SER A 18 -4.27 -31.51 1.82
C SER A 18 -4.06 -30.06 1.41
N PHE A 19 -3.23 -29.34 2.18
CA PHE A 19 -2.66 -28.06 1.76
C PHE A 19 -1.77 -28.36 0.56
N LYS A 20 -2.37 -28.38 -0.64
CA LYS A 20 -1.60 -28.27 -1.88
C LYS A 20 -0.73 -27.03 -1.70
N LYS A 21 0.58 -27.23 -1.67
CA LYS A 21 1.58 -26.17 -1.55
C LYS A 21 1.22 -25.12 -2.61
N ARG A 22 0.65 -24.01 -2.16
CA ARG A 22 0.34 -22.85 -3.00
C ARG A 22 1.70 -22.37 -3.46
N GLU A 23 2.00 -22.53 -4.74
CA GLU A 23 3.22 -21.99 -5.34
C GLU A 23 3.35 -20.53 -4.87
N SER A 24 4.48 -20.22 -4.25
CA SER A 24 4.81 -18.86 -3.84
C SER A 24 4.66 -17.95 -5.07
N PRO A 25 4.00 -16.79 -4.94
CA PRO A 25 3.90 -15.87 -6.06
C PRO A 25 5.30 -15.59 -6.56
N LYS A 26 5.56 -15.89 -7.83
CA LYS A 26 6.83 -15.65 -8.50
C LYS A 26 7.21 -14.19 -8.24
N GLU A 27 8.39 -13.95 -7.67
CA GLU A 27 8.84 -12.58 -7.47
C GLU A 27 8.81 -11.85 -8.81
N PRO A 28 8.31 -10.59 -8.86
CA PRO A 28 8.28 -9.83 -10.09
C PRO A 28 9.70 -9.68 -10.61
N GLN A 29 9.95 -10.24 -11.79
CA GLN A 29 11.26 -10.22 -12.41
C GLN A 29 11.41 -8.91 -13.18
N PHE A 30 12.14 -7.96 -12.61
CA PHE A 30 12.47 -6.69 -13.27
C PHE A 30 13.60 -6.88 -14.28
N THR A 31 13.48 -6.18 -15.40
CA THR A 31 14.55 -6.02 -16.38
C THR A 31 15.68 -5.14 -15.82
N ALA A 32 16.85 -5.19 -16.45
CA ALA A 32 17.99 -4.35 -16.06
C ALA A 32 17.66 -2.85 -16.15
N ASP A 33 16.92 -2.45 -17.17
CA ASP A 33 16.50 -1.07 -17.39
C ASP A 33 15.52 -0.61 -16.31
N GLU A 34 14.53 -1.44 -15.95
CA GLU A 34 13.59 -1.14 -14.86
C GLU A 34 14.31 -0.98 -13.51
N LEU A 35 15.29 -1.83 -13.20
CA LEU A 35 16.11 -1.68 -11.99
C LEU A 35 16.93 -0.39 -12.01
N ALA A 36 17.44 0.03 -13.17
CA ALA A 36 18.15 1.29 -13.32
C ALA A 36 17.22 2.50 -13.17
N GLU A 37 15.99 2.42 -13.66
CA GLU A 37 14.96 3.44 -13.44
C GLU A 37 14.55 3.51 -11.96
N LEU A 38 14.36 2.39 -11.27
CA LEU A 38 14.05 2.37 -9.84
C LEU A 38 15.15 3.05 -9.01
N LYS A 39 16.42 2.80 -9.32
CA LYS A 39 17.55 3.47 -8.67
C LYS A 39 17.56 4.98 -8.93
N ARG A 40 17.27 5.41 -10.16
CA ARG A 40 17.13 6.84 -10.50
C ARG A 40 15.95 7.46 -9.76
N LEU A 41 14.83 6.76 -9.66
CA LEU A 41 13.66 7.19 -8.91
C LEU A 41 14.00 7.44 -7.44
N THR A 42 14.73 6.53 -6.80
CA THR A 42 15.20 6.70 -5.41
C THR A 42 15.98 8.00 -5.20
N ALA A 43 16.82 8.41 -6.16
CA ALA A 43 17.61 9.63 -6.08
C ALA A 43 16.78 10.92 -6.20
N LEU A 44 15.60 10.85 -6.84
CA LEU A 44 14.68 11.99 -7.00
C LEU A 44 13.71 12.16 -5.84
N LEU A 45 13.56 11.14 -5.00
CA LEU A 45 12.64 11.16 -3.87
C LEU A 45 13.28 11.77 -2.63
N PRO A 46 12.47 12.41 -1.75
CA PRO A 46 12.98 12.88 -0.47
C PRO A 46 13.51 11.71 0.36
N PRO A 47 14.52 11.92 1.24
CA PRO A 47 15.21 10.84 1.96
C PRO A 47 14.30 9.92 2.79
N ARG A 48 13.09 10.37 3.13
CA ARG A 48 12.10 9.55 3.83
C ARG A 48 11.42 8.53 2.91
N ALA A 49 11.13 8.91 1.67
CA ALA A 49 10.49 8.07 0.66
C ALA A 49 11.49 7.18 -0.08
N ALA A 50 12.76 7.59 -0.15
CA ALA A 50 13.84 6.89 -0.83
C ALA A 50 14.37 5.64 -0.09
N LYS A 51 14.05 5.47 1.21
CA LYS A 51 14.55 4.34 2.02
C LYS A 51 13.78 3.03 1.80
N GLU A 52 12.70 3.07 1.04
CA GLU A 52 11.83 1.93 0.82
C GLU A 52 12.50 0.90 -0.10
N GLN A 53 12.52 -0.37 0.34
CA GLN A 53 13.12 -1.46 -0.44
C GLN A 53 12.11 -2.11 -1.40
N ASP A 54 10.82 -2.03 -1.09
CA ASP A 54 9.77 -2.54 -1.96
C ASP A 54 9.59 -1.63 -3.19
N PRO A 55 9.80 -2.12 -4.42
CA PRO A 55 9.64 -1.34 -5.64
C PRO A 55 8.21 -0.82 -5.83
N ALA A 56 7.18 -1.58 -5.43
CA ALA A 56 5.80 -1.12 -5.55
C ALA A 56 5.55 0.10 -4.65
N GLN A 57 6.06 0.03 -3.43
CA GLN A 57 5.93 1.12 -2.48
C GLN A 57 6.81 2.33 -2.84
N LEU A 58 7.97 2.12 -3.43
CA LEU A 58 8.79 3.19 -4.00
C LEU A 58 8.03 3.98 -5.08
N VAL A 59 7.38 3.27 -6.01
CA VAL A 59 6.57 3.89 -7.07
C VAL A 59 5.36 4.61 -6.49
N LEU A 60 4.67 4.03 -5.50
CA LEU A 60 3.57 4.70 -4.81
C LEU A 60 4.04 5.99 -4.11
N ASN A 61 5.17 5.93 -3.42
CA ASN A 61 5.77 7.08 -2.77
C ASN A 61 6.12 8.18 -3.78
N ALA A 62 6.62 7.81 -4.95
CA ALA A 62 6.88 8.75 -6.03
C ALA A 62 5.61 9.44 -6.54
N ALA A 63 4.54 8.68 -6.78
CA ALA A 63 3.26 9.23 -7.19
C ALA A 63 2.72 10.24 -6.16
N ASN A 64 2.81 9.91 -4.86
CA ASN A 64 2.41 10.81 -3.78
C ASN A 64 3.26 12.09 -3.74
N TYR A 65 4.58 11.96 -3.95
CA TYR A 65 5.48 13.11 -3.95
C TYR A 65 5.20 14.05 -5.13
N ILE A 66 4.93 13.51 -6.31
CA ILE A 66 4.50 14.31 -7.47
C ILE A 66 3.25 15.13 -7.13
N GLN A 67 2.24 14.52 -6.51
CA GLN A 67 1.02 15.23 -6.10
C GLN A 67 1.31 16.37 -5.12
N GLN A 68 2.22 16.16 -4.16
CA GLN A 68 2.63 17.21 -3.22
C GLN A 68 3.36 18.37 -3.91
N LEU A 69 4.22 18.07 -4.88
CA LEU A 69 4.92 19.08 -5.68
C LEU A 69 3.92 19.91 -6.49
N VAL A 70 2.97 19.26 -7.17
CA VAL A 70 1.91 19.95 -7.93
C VAL A 70 1.08 20.85 -7.01
N ALA A 71 0.61 20.34 -5.87
CA ALA A 71 -0.13 21.13 -4.90
C ALA A 71 0.68 22.34 -4.39
N THR A 72 1.98 22.17 -4.21
CA THR A 72 2.90 23.25 -3.80
C THR A 72 3.02 24.32 -4.88
N VAL A 73 3.19 23.92 -6.14
CA VAL A 73 3.25 24.86 -7.27
C VAL A 73 1.93 25.65 -7.37
N GLN A 74 0.79 24.96 -7.36
CA GLN A 74 -0.53 25.61 -7.37
C GLN A 74 -0.68 26.61 -6.21
N ALA A 75 -0.35 26.19 -4.98
CA ALA A 75 -0.43 27.05 -3.81
C ALA A 75 0.48 28.29 -3.91
N ARG A 76 1.68 28.14 -4.48
CA ARG A 76 2.62 29.25 -4.67
C ARG A 76 2.16 30.22 -5.77
N VAL A 77 1.58 29.72 -6.86
CA VAL A 77 0.96 30.56 -7.89
C VAL A 77 -0.19 31.36 -7.30
N HIS A 78 -1.09 30.70 -6.55
CA HIS A 78 -2.23 31.37 -5.91
C HIS A 78 -1.79 32.42 -4.87
N ARG A 79 -0.63 32.22 -4.22
CA ARG A 79 -0.03 33.17 -3.28
C ARG A 79 0.79 34.27 -3.96
N GLY A 80 0.92 34.24 -5.29
CA GLY A 80 1.70 35.23 -6.06
C GLY A 80 3.22 35.07 -5.93
N THR A 81 3.72 33.94 -5.41
CA THR A 81 5.17 33.68 -5.29
C THR A 81 5.72 32.88 -6.46
N LEU A 82 4.86 32.43 -7.38
CA LEU A 82 5.22 31.87 -8.67
C LEU A 82 4.32 32.45 -9.77
N PRO A 83 4.84 32.59 -11.01
CA PRO A 83 4.10 33.11 -12.15
C PRO A 83 3.01 32.12 -12.61
N VAL A 84 1.93 32.62 -13.22
CA VAL A 84 0.77 31.80 -13.61
C VAL A 84 1.11 30.79 -14.70
N GLU A 85 2.10 31.11 -15.53
CA GLU A 85 2.67 30.27 -16.59
C GLU A 85 3.24 28.97 -16.03
N ALA A 86 3.63 28.94 -14.75
CA ALA A 86 4.09 27.73 -14.08
C ALA A 86 3.02 26.62 -14.03
N LEU A 87 1.73 26.98 -14.09
CA LEU A 87 0.64 26.00 -14.15
C LEU A 87 0.60 25.25 -15.50
N ALA A 88 1.08 25.86 -16.59
CA ALA A 88 1.12 25.22 -17.90
C ALA A 88 2.19 24.12 -17.99
N ALA A 89 3.19 24.16 -17.12
CA ALA A 89 4.25 23.14 -17.03
C ALA A 89 3.85 21.91 -16.19
N LEU A 90 2.68 21.93 -15.55
CA LEU A 90 2.22 20.81 -14.72
C LEU A 90 1.64 19.67 -15.56
N PRO A 91 1.78 18.41 -15.11
CA PRO A 91 1.22 17.27 -15.82
C PRO A 91 -0.31 17.38 -15.94
N PRO A 92 -0.90 17.05 -17.11
CA PRO A 92 -2.33 17.14 -17.33
C PRO A 92 -3.10 16.20 -16.39
N GLY A 93 -4.22 16.66 -15.83
CA GLY A 93 -5.09 15.90 -14.92
C GLY A 93 -4.82 16.06 -13.42
N SER A 94 -3.87 16.90 -13.02
CA SER A 94 -3.48 17.11 -11.61
C SER A 94 -4.33 18.15 -10.84
N THR A 95 -5.55 18.44 -11.32
CA THR A 95 -6.43 19.49 -10.76
C THR A 95 -7.34 19.00 -9.63
N ARG A 96 -7.24 17.74 -9.20
CA ARG A 96 -8.06 17.23 -8.10
C ARG A 96 -7.36 17.45 -6.75
N PRO A 97 -7.91 18.29 -5.85
CA PRO A 97 -7.40 18.37 -4.49
C PRO A 97 -7.60 17.02 -3.78
N PRO A 98 -6.66 16.59 -2.92
CA PRO A 98 -6.85 15.39 -2.12
C PRO A 98 -8.08 15.61 -1.23
N ARG A 99 -9.11 14.79 -1.43
CA ARG A 99 -10.29 14.76 -0.57
C ARG A 99 -9.83 14.25 0.79
N VAL A 100 -9.55 15.16 1.73
CA VAL A 100 -9.28 14.82 3.13
C VAL A 100 -10.56 14.20 3.68
N VAL A 101 -10.61 12.87 3.74
CA VAL A 101 -11.68 12.14 4.43
C VAL A 101 -11.40 12.27 5.92
N THR A 102 -11.89 13.35 6.53
CA THR A 102 -11.92 13.44 7.99
C THR A 102 -12.92 12.40 8.49
N HIS A 103 -12.43 11.24 8.95
CA HIS A 103 -13.24 10.30 9.71
C HIS A 103 -13.62 10.95 11.05
N LYS A 104 -14.75 11.66 11.09
CA LYS A 104 -15.37 12.08 12.35
C LYS A 104 -15.70 10.81 13.15
N LYS A 105 -14.88 10.51 14.17
CA LYS A 105 -15.17 9.50 15.19
C LYS A 105 -16.54 9.83 15.82
N LYS A 106 -17.56 9.02 15.52
CA LYS A 106 -18.88 9.08 16.15
C LYS A 106 -18.72 8.54 17.57
N ARG A 107 -18.59 9.44 18.57
CA ARG A 107 -18.66 9.06 20.00
C ARG A 107 -20.04 8.47 20.24
N ARG A 108 -20.12 7.17 20.58
CA ARG A 108 -21.36 6.58 21.10
C ARG A 108 -21.52 7.07 22.55
N SER A 109 -22.55 7.87 22.80
CA SER A 109 -23.01 8.17 24.15
C SER A 109 -23.72 6.94 24.68
N ILE A 110 -23.24 6.39 25.79
CA ILE A 110 -23.98 5.39 26.57
C ILE A 110 -24.58 6.11 27.77
N GLU A 111 -25.84 6.51 27.62
CA GLU A 111 -26.67 6.98 28.72
C GLU A 111 -27.07 5.74 29.53
N LYS A 112 -26.52 5.61 30.74
CA LYS A 112 -27.02 4.63 31.73
C LYS A 112 -28.19 5.27 32.44
N GLN A 113 -29.39 4.73 32.21
CA GLN A 113 -30.47 4.83 33.19
C GLN A 113 -30.14 3.91 34.36
N HIS A 114 -30.12 4.45 35.58
CA HIS A 114 -30.65 3.83 36.79
C HIS A 114 -30.57 4.83 37.95
#